data_AF-A0A382SR40-F1
#
_entry.id   AF-A0A382SR40-F1
#
_cell.length_a   1.000
_cell.length_b   1.000
_cell.length_c   1.000
_cell.angle_alpha   90.00
_cell.angle_beta   90.00
_cell.angle_gamma   90.00
#
_symmetry.space_group_name_H-M   'P 1'
#
loop_
_entity.id
_entity.type
_entity.pdbx_description
1 polymer ?
#
loop_
_entity_poly.entity_id
_entity_poly.type
_entity_poly.pdbx_seq_one_letter_code
_entity_poly.pdbx_strand_id
1 'polypeptide(L)'
;MTTPPLSDHQLSFFKTHGYLILRQILDPALLAKARARLWDAAPPSMRRDDPTSWVGPVSTEEESDDRDNYRRGFRWQYRKIGPEPWMVEMLPKNRTVWDLAQQLLGRNRLVEP
;
A
#
# COMPACT_ATOMS: atom_id res chain seq x y z
N MET A 1 -6.05 1.72 -19.64
CA MET A 1 -5.43 3.01 -20.02
C MET A 1 -3.96 2.95 -19.65
N THR A 2 -3.05 3.19 -20.59
CA THR A 2 -1.60 3.24 -20.32
C THR A 2 -1.25 4.59 -19.70
N THR A 3 -0.58 4.58 -18.54
CA THR A 3 -0.12 5.82 -17.90
C THR A 3 1.00 6.44 -18.75
N PRO A 4 0.97 7.78 -18.97
CA PRO A 4 2.02 8.44 -19.72
C PRO A 4 3.38 8.23 -19.02
N PRO A 5 4.49 8.18 -19.79
CA PRO A 5 5.82 8.10 -19.21
C PRO A 5 6.10 9.28 -18.27
N LEU A 6 6.93 9.04 -17.27
CA LEU A 6 7.41 10.08 -16.36
C LEU A 6 8.19 11.13 -17.15
N SER A 7 7.89 12.40 -16.88
CA SER A 7 8.66 13.51 -17.44
C SER A 7 10.08 13.56 -16.88
N ASP A 8 11.00 14.18 -17.63
CA ASP A 8 12.38 14.39 -17.19
C ASP A 8 12.46 15.13 -15.85
N HIS A 9 11.54 16.08 -15.62
CA HIS A 9 11.43 16.78 -14.35
C HIS A 9 11.08 15.83 -13.20
N GLN A 10 10.11 14.92 -13.38
CA GLN A 10 9.76 13.93 -12.36
C GLN A 10 10.90 12.94 -12.09
N LEU A 11 11.62 12.52 -13.13
CA LEU A 11 12.79 11.65 -13.00
C LEU A 11 13.94 12.35 -12.26
N SER A 12 14.22 13.61 -12.60
CA SER A 12 15.20 14.44 -11.89
C SER A 12 14.81 14.63 -10.43
N PHE A 13 13.54 14.94 -10.15
CA PHE A 13 13.03 15.11 -8.79
C PHE A 13 13.23 13.83 -7.96
N PHE A 14 12.86 12.67 -8.50
CA PHE A 14 13.06 11.39 -7.82
C PHE A 14 14.54 11.12 -7.54
N LYS A 15 15.43 11.36 -8.50
CA LYS A 15 16.88 11.17 -8.31
C LYS A 15 17.46 12.10 -7.24
N THR A 16 16.98 13.34 -7.17
CA THR A 16 17.46 14.33 -6.20
C THR A 16 16.89 14.10 -4.80
N HIS A 17 15.62 13.70 -4.67
CA HIS A 17 14.91 13.68 -3.40
C HIS A 17 14.59 12.27 -2.88
N GLY A 18 14.73 11.23 -3.70
CA GLY A 18 14.45 9.84 -3.33
C GLY A 18 12.97 9.45 -3.28
N TYR A 19 12.06 10.35 -3.66
CA TYR A 19 10.62 10.07 -3.71
C TYR A 19 9.92 10.81 -4.86
N LEU A 20 8.73 10.35 -5.23
CA LEU A 20 7.86 11.00 -6.20
C LEU A 20 6.39 10.79 -5.81
N ILE A 21 5.59 11.86 -5.86
CA ILE A 21 4.15 11.78 -5.59
C ILE A 21 3.41 11.77 -6.92
N LEU A 22 2.67 10.69 -7.19
CA LEU A 22 1.84 10.54 -8.37
C LEU A 22 0.37 10.42 -7.93
N ARG A 23 -0.50 11.17 -8.60
CA ARG A 23 -1.93 11.21 -8.27
C ARG A 23 -2.72 10.36 -9.27
N GLN A 24 -3.83 9.79 -8.82
CA GLN A 24 -4.78 9.05 -9.66
C GLN A 24 -4.16 7.89 -10.44
N ILE A 25 -3.21 7.18 -9.81
CA ILE A 25 -2.51 6.04 -10.44
C ILE A 25 -3.28 4.72 -10.32
N LEU A 26 -3.95 4.51 -9.19
CA LEU A 26 -4.65 3.27 -8.87
C LEU A 26 -6.16 3.48 -8.98
N ASP A 27 -6.87 2.38 -9.26
CA ASP A 27 -8.34 2.37 -9.33
C ASP A 27 -8.94 2.81 -7.98
N PRO A 28 -9.69 3.93 -7.92
CA PRO A 28 -10.30 4.42 -6.70
C PRO A 28 -11.25 3.43 -6.01
N ALA A 29 -11.96 2.59 -6.78
CA ALA A 29 -12.88 1.60 -6.24
C ALA A 29 -12.13 0.44 -5.56
N LEU A 30 -11.04 -0.05 -6.17
CA LEU A 30 -10.20 -1.07 -5.55
C LEU A 30 -9.49 -0.52 -4.30
N LEU A 31 -9.06 0.75 -4.32
CA LEU A 31 -8.51 1.42 -3.14
C LEU A 31 -9.54 1.55 -2.01
N ALA A 32 -10.78 1.91 -2.33
CA ALA A 32 -11.86 1.98 -1.35
C ALA A 32 -12.14 0.61 -0.73
N LYS A 33 -12.17 -0.44 -1.56
CA LYS A 33 -12.27 -1.84 -1.10
C LYS A 33 -11.11 -2.22 -0.18
N ALA A 34 -9.86 -1.92 -0.55
CA ALA A 34 -8.69 -2.22 0.28
C ALA A 34 -8.74 -1.55 1.66
N ARG A 35 -9.10 -0.26 1.71
CA ARG A 35 -9.30 0.43 3.00
C ARG A 35 -10.41 -0.17 3.82
N ALA A 36 -11.53 -0.57 3.19
CA ALA A 36 -12.62 -1.22 3.89
C ALA A 36 -12.19 -2.57 4.49
N ARG A 37 -11.48 -3.40 3.72
CA ARG A 37 -10.99 -4.72 4.12
C ARG A 37 -9.92 -4.66 5.22
N LEU A 38 -9.18 -3.55 5.34
CA LEU A 38 -8.25 -3.35 6.45
C LEU A 38 -8.97 -3.47 7.80
N TRP A 39 -10.19 -2.96 7.91
CA TRP A 39 -10.97 -2.97 9.15
C TRP A 39 -11.44 -4.36 9.59
N ASP A 40 -11.43 -5.36 8.71
CA ASP A 40 -11.78 -6.76 9.06
C ASP A 40 -10.86 -7.34 10.15
N ALA A 41 -9.68 -6.74 10.31
CA ALA A 41 -8.60 -7.22 11.18
C ALA A 41 -8.15 -6.17 12.21
N ALA A 42 -8.94 -5.11 12.41
CA ALA A 42 -8.63 -4.06 13.36
C ALA A 42 -8.53 -4.61 14.80
N PRO A 43 -7.65 -4.06 15.65
CA PRO A 43 -7.76 -4.24 17.09
C PRO A 43 -9.16 -3.85 17.59
N PRO A 44 -9.75 -4.57 18.56
CA PRO A 44 -11.03 -4.20 19.16
C PRO A 44 -11.13 -2.74 19.64
N SER A 45 -10.04 -2.20 20.18
CA SER A 45 -9.94 -0.80 20.62
C SER A 45 -10.02 0.22 19.48
N MET A 46 -9.64 -0.18 18.25
CA MET A 46 -9.55 0.71 17.09
C MET A 46 -10.81 0.60 16.22
N ARG A 47 -11.69 1.60 16.35
CA ARG A 47 -13.00 1.63 15.68
C ARG A 47 -12.96 2.41 14.38
N ARG A 48 -13.46 1.80 13.31
CA ARG A 48 -13.53 2.39 11.96
C ARG A 48 -14.16 3.77 11.90
N ASP A 49 -15.24 3.99 12.63
CA ASP A 49 -16.04 5.21 12.54
C ASP A 49 -15.73 6.21 13.66
N ASP A 50 -14.65 5.99 14.41
CA ASP A 50 -14.19 6.90 15.46
C ASP A 50 -12.69 7.17 15.36
N PRO A 51 -12.29 8.27 14.70
CA PRO A 51 -10.89 8.66 14.58
C PRO A 51 -10.17 8.87 15.91
N THR A 52 -10.89 9.16 17.01
CA THR A 52 -10.26 9.32 18.32
C THR A 52 -9.77 8.00 18.89
N SER A 53 -10.32 6.87 18.42
CA SER A 53 -9.87 5.52 18.77
C SER A 53 -8.61 5.06 18.03
N TRP A 54 -8.12 5.84 17.05
CA TRP A 54 -6.92 5.50 16.28
C TRP A 54 -5.63 6.00 16.94
N VAL A 55 -5.75 6.55 18.15
CA VAL A 55 -4.66 7.21 18.88
C VAL A 55 -3.95 6.20 19.77
N GLY A 56 -2.62 6.23 19.72
CA GLY A 56 -1.75 5.45 20.61
C GLY A 56 -1.18 4.20 19.96
N PRO A 57 -0.23 3.54 20.64
CA PRO A 57 0.18 2.21 20.25
C PRO A 57 -0.98 1.23 20.44
N VAL A 58 -0.97 0.13 19.69
CA VAL A 58 -1.79 -1.06 19.98
C VAL A 58 -1.51 -1.49 21.43
N SER A 59 -2.56 -1.77 22.20
CA SER A 59 -2.38 -2.17 23.59
C SER A 59 -1.65 -3.52 23.68
N THR A 60 -0.92 -3.76 24.76
CA THR A 60 -0.14 -4.99 24.97
C THR A 60 -0.99 -6.26 24.87
N GLU A 61 -2.26 -6.18 25.22
CA GLU A 61 -3.23 -7.29 25.17
C GLU A 61 -3.74 -7.55 23.75
N GLU A 62 -3.64 -6.57 22.86
CA GLU A 62 -4.08 -6.64 21.46
C GLU A 62 -2.91 -6.81 20.48
N GLU A 63 -1.67 -6.74 20.96
CA GLU A 63 -0.47 -7.02 20.17
C GLU A 63 -0.51 -8.46 19.64
N SER A 64 0.02 -8.64 18.43
CA SER A 64 0.08 -9.93 17.78
C SER A 64 1.30 -10.00 16.86
N ASP A 65 2.10 -11.05 17.06
CA ASP A 65 3.21 -11.39 16.18
C ASP A 65 2.77 -12.30 15.00
N ASP A 66 1.47 -12.49 14.79
CA ASP A 66 0.95 -13.22 13.62
C ASP A 66 1.42 -12.55 12.32
N ARG A 67 2.06 -13.32 11.43
CA ARG A 67 2.58 -12.82 10.16
C ARG A 67 1.49 -12.26 9.26
N ASP A 68 0.30 -12.86 9.31
CA ASP A 68 -0.85 -12.47 8.48
C ASP A 68 -1.58 -11.23 9.00
N ASN A 69 -1.41 -10.91 10.30
CA ASN A 69 -2.01 -9.73 10.92
C ASN A 69 -1.14 -9.19 12.08
N TYR A 70 0.06 -8.75 11.73
CA TYR A 70 1.04 -8.27 12.69
C TYR A 70 0.61 -6.92 13.27
N ARG A 71 0.59 -6.79 14.60
CA ARG A 71 0.19 -5.59 15.33
C ARG A 71 1.08 -5.40 16.55
N ARG A 72 1.83 -4.30 16.61
CA ARG A 72 2.73 -4.03 17.73
C ARG A 72 3.11 -2.56 17.80
N GLY A 73 3.06 -1.94 18.98
CA GLY A 73 3.31 -0.51 19.12
C GLY A 73 2.47 0.30 18.12
N PHE A 74 3.12 1.14 17.31
CA PHE A 74 2.45 1.96 16.27
C PHE A 74 2.32 1.27 14.90
N ARG A 75 2.54 -0.04 14.83
CA ARG A 75 2.62 -0.78 13.57
C ARG A 75 1.47 -1.77 13.46
N TRP A 76 0.72 -1.68 12.36
CA TRP A 76 -0.27 -2.66 11.96
C TRP A 76 -0.05 -3.07 10.50
N GLN A 77 0.08 -4.37 10.25
CA GLN A 77 0.31 -4.95 8.94
C GLN A 77 -0.60 -6.14 8.70
N TYR A 78 -1.74 -5.86 8.09
CA TYR A 78 -2.68 -6.88 7.68
C TYR A 78 -2.32 -7.43 6.29
N ARG A 79 -1.74 -8.64 6.26
CA ARG A 79 -1.25 -9.30 5.04
C ARG A 79 -2.18 -10.38 4.51
N LYS A 80 -3.13 -10.85 5.32
CA LYS A 80 -4.05 -11.94 4.97
C LYS A 80 -4.79 -11.72 3.64
N ILE A 81 -5.11 -10.47 3.30
CA ILE A 81 -5.80 -10.11 2.05
C ILE A 81 -4.85 -9.98 0.85
N GLY A 82 -3.54 -9.96 1.06
CA GLY A 82 -2.53 -9.76 0.03
C GLY A 82 -2.61 -10.76 -1.14
N PRO A 83 -2.82 -12.06 -0.89
CA PRO A 83 -2.97 -13.06 -1.96
C PRO A 83 -4.30 -13.01 -2.72
N GLU A 84 -5.27 -12.18 -2.29
CA GLU A 84 -6.56 -12.14 -3.00
C GLU A 84 -6.37 -11.61 -4.44
N PRO A 85 -7.01 -12.21 -5.46
CA PRO A 85 -6.75 -11.87 -6.85
C PRO A 85 -6.84 -10.38 -7.16
N TRP A 86 -7.86 -9.69 -6.62
CA TRP A 86 -8.03 -8.26 -6.85
C TRP A 86 -6.94 -7.39 -6.17
N MET A 87 -6.32 -7.85 -5.07
CA MET A 87 -5.17 -7.16 -4.47
C MET A 87 -3.92 -7.34 -5.33
N VAL A 88 -3.71 -8.56 -5.83
CA VAL A 88 -2.59 -8.89 -6.73
C VAL A 88 -2.69 -8.10 -8.04
N GLU A 89 -3.86 -8.05 -8.65
CA GLU A 89 -4.09 -7.26 -9.87
C GLU A 89 -3.99 -5.75 -9.61
N MET A 90 -4.40 -5.26 -8.44
CA MET A 90 -4.35 -3.82 -8.11
C MET A 90 -2.93 -3.29 -7.91
N LEU A 91 -2.03 -4.09 -7.33
CA LEU A 91 -0.70 -3.63 -6.90
C LEU A 91 0.42 -4.34 -7.67
N PRO A 92 0.80 -5.60 -7.34
CA PRO A 92 1.97 -6.23 -7.94
C PRO A 92 1.88 -6.45 -9.45
N LYS A 93 0.69 -6.76 -9.99
CA LYS A 93 0.49 -6.97 -11.44
C LYS A 93 -0.06 -5.74 -12.17
N ASN A 94 -0.20 -4.62 -11.48
CA ASN A 94 -0.70 -3.41 -12.10
C ASN A 94 0.33 -2.86 -13.09
N ARG A 95 0.02 -2.95 -14.38
CA ARG A 95 0.91 -2.50 -15.45
C ARG A 95 1.39 -1.07 -15.31
N THR A 96 0.53 -0.16 -14.84
CA THR A 96 0.94 1.23 -14.59
C THR A 96 2.01 1.29 -13.50
N VAL A 97 1.79 0.62 -12.36
CA VAL A 97 2.75 0.60 -11.26
C VAL A 97 4.07 -0.02 -11.72
N TRP A 98 4.00 -1.10 -12.49
CA TRP A 98 5.15 -1.78 -13.05
C TRP A 98 5.96 -0.90 -14.01
N ASP A 99 5.31 -0.25 -14.96
CA ASP A 99 5.95 0.62 -15.95
C ASP A 99 6.57 1.86 -15.29
N LEU A 100 5.94 2.40 -14.24
CA LEU A 100 6.51 3.48 -13.42
C LEU A 100 7.75 3.01 -12.65
N ALA A 101 7.67 1.85 -11.99
CA ALA A 101 8.79 1.29 -11.24
C ALA A 101 10.00 0.99 -12.16
N GLN A 102 9.78 0.50 -13.38
CA GLN A 102 10.85 0.29 -14.36
C GLN A 102 11.51 1.60 -14.81
N GLN A 103 10.75 2.70 -14.94
CA GLN A 103 11.32 4.01 -15.27
C GLN A 103 12.19 4.57 -14.14
N LEU A 104 11.81 4.32 -12.88
CA LEU A 104 12.53 4.80 -11.71
C LEU A 104 13.75 3.92 -11.36
N LEU A 105 13.62 2.60 -11.46
CA LEU A 105 14.62 1.63 -10.99
C LEU A 105 15.46 1.03 -12.12
N GLY A 106 15.07 1.21 -13.37
CA GLY A 106 15.68 0.62 -14.54
C GLY A 106 14.90 -0.58 -15.08
N ARG A 107 14.93 -0.75 -16.41
CA ARG A 107 14.29 -1.88 -17.09
C ARG A 107 14.88 -3.20 -16.62
N ASN A 108 14.04 -4.24 -16.52
CA ASN A 108 14.41 -5.61 -16.15
C ASN A 108 15.05 -5.76 -14.76
N ARG A 109 14.84 -4.79 -13.85
CA ARG A 109 15.29 -4.89 -12.44
C ARG A 109 14.19 -5.32 -11.46
N LEU A 110 12.96 -5.43 -11.93
CA LEU A 110 11.83 -5.91 -11.13
C LEU A 110 11.71 -7.42 -11.27
N VAL A 111 11.40 -8.10 -10.16
CA VAL A 111 11.12 -9.53 -10.13
C VAL A 111 9.61 -9.70 -10.05
N GLU A 112 9.04 -10.52 -10.93
CA GLU A 112 7.61 -10.82 -10.89
C GLU A 112 7.23 -11.46 -9.54
N PRO A 113 6.09 -11.06 -8.95
CA PRO A 113 5.64 -11.51 -7.64
C PRO A 113 5.06 -12.92 -7.64
#